data_AF-A0A3C0BP76-F1
#
_entry.id   AF-A0A3C0BP76-F1
#
_cell.length_a   1.000
_cell.length_b   1.000
_cell.length_c   1.000
_cell.angle_alpha   90.00
_cell.angle_beta   90.00
_cell.angle_gamma   90.00
#
_symmetry.space_group_name_H-M   'P 1'
#
loop_
_entity.id
_entity.type
_entity.pdbx_description
1 polymer ?
#
loop_
_entity_poly.entity_id
_entity_poly.type
_entity_poly.pdbx_seq_one_letter_code
_entity_poly.pdbx_strand_id
1 'polypeptide(L)'
;MWKKITLGLLLAFTVHALFAVEIDTSLLDEAKKVRYIEDKSPVSWRHYNTGKQIRDMGRFLGKGIRYQEQIQKDPEPYVSGAPSYKYSAMRVYSSDDMAGADILYIGKAADVTTTKCLFRIVSGYIEKAYDIPMEQADTIAEKVCWWNNNHYGEKDYFTAHFNPKVLDAFGDRTTVIGLAASYKYWTGKTRIVIPFVFVKKEAPAVTEPAPAVEKNMPMPETPSKTQQTEQPVKGNMPANYRILFGILIAAAVLLIILLIKVILGIHKNNR
;
A
#
# COMPACT_ATOMS: atom_id res chain seq x y z
N MET A 1 -40.08 -21.47 37.12
CA MET A 1 -39.47 -22.52 36.28
C MET A 1 -38.92 -21.88 35.00
N TRP A 2 -37.88 -22.47 34.38
CA TRP A 2 -37.26 -22.04 33.10
C TRP A 2 -38.30 -21.77 31.98
N LYS A 3 -38.04 -20.96 30.94
CA LYS A 3 -36.82 -20.95 30.10
C LYS A 3 -36.38 -19.56 29.60
N LYS A 4 -35.06 -19.45 29.47
CA LYS A 4 -34.22 -18.43 28.81
C LYS A 4 -34.90 -17.75 27.60
N ILE A 5 -34.88 -16.41 27.57
CA ILE A 5 -34.87 -15.62 26.33
C ILE A 5 -33.60 -14.77 26.37
N THR A 6 -32.56 -15.27 25.72
CA THR A 6 -31.28 -14.59 25.53
C THR A 6 -31.48 -13.40 24.60
N LEU A 7 -31.18 -12.18 25.07
CA LEU A 7 -31.15 -10.98 24.24
C LEU A 7 -29.93 -11.03 23.31
N GLY A 8 -30.10 -11.66 22.16
CA GLY A 8 -29.07 -11.72 21.12
C GLY A 8 -28.89 -10.37 20.44
N LEU A 9 -28.06 -9.51 21.02
CA LEU A 9 -27.62 -8.28 20.35
C LEU A 9 -26.63 -8.67 19.24
N LEU A 10 -27.18 -8.92 18.04
CA LEU A 10 -26.42 -9.38 16.88
C LEU A 10 -25.61 -8.21 16.30
N LEU A 11 -24.50 -7.88 16.97
CA LEU A 11 -23.52 -6.93 16.47
C LEU A 11 -22.85 -7.56 15.26
N ALA A 12 -23.30 -7.18 14.07
CA ALA A 12 -22.64 -7.53 12.81
C ALA A 12 -21.32 -6.75 12.68
N PHE A 13 -20.32 -7.16 13.47
CA PHE A 13 -18.92 -6.83 13.21
C PHE A 13 -18.56 -7.47 11.87
N THR A 14 -18.69 -6.68 10.80
CA THR A 14 -18.08 -7.01 9.52
C THR A 14 -16.57 -6.93 9.72
N VAL A 15 -15.96 -8.07 10.04
CA VAL A 15 -14.52 -8.26 10.06
C VAL A 15 -14.03 -8.08 8.62
N HIS A 16 -13.77 -6.82 8.25
CA HIS A 16 -13.05 -6.50 7.05
C HIS A 16 -11.62 -7.00 7.27
N ALA A 17 -11.32 -8.18 6.72
CA ALA A 17 -9.95 -8.62 6.59
C ALA A 17 -9.19 -7.54 5.81
N LEU A 18 -8.29 -6.85 6.48
CA LEU A 18 -7.39 -5.89 5.84
C LEU A 18 -6.35 -6.70 5.08
N PHE A 19 -6.69 -7.05 3.85
CA PHE A 19 -5.74 -7.62 2.90
C PHE A 19 -4.59 -6.64 2.72
N ALA A 20 -3.42 -7.03 3.23
CA ALA A 20 -2.19 -6.29 3.07
C ALA A 20 -1.47 -6.87 1.85
N VAL A 21 -1.05 -6.00 0.94
CA VAL A 21 -0.18 -6.36 -0.16
C VAL A 21 1.26 -6.32 0.35
N GLU A 22 1.98 -7.45 0.29
CA GLU A 22 3.36 -7.57 0.75
C GLU A 22 4.27 -7.91 -0.44
N ILE A 23 5.40 -7.21 -0.58
CA ILE A 23 6.37 -7.47 -1.64
C ILE A 23 6.92 -8.89 -1.45
N ASP A 24 6.88 -9.69 -2.50
CA ASP A 24 7.45 -11.03 -2.45
C ASP A 24 8.98 -10.93 -2.50
N THR A 25 9.59 -10.89 -1.32
CA THR A 25 11.05 -10.82 -1.21
C THR A 25 11.73 -12.14 -1.57
N SER A 26 11.02 -13.27 -1.61
CA SER A 26 11.63 -14.57 -1.92
C SER A 26 12.12 -14.61 -3.37
N LEU A 27 11.31 -14.13 -4.31
CA LEU A 27 11.69 -13.92 -5.71
C LEU A 27 12.86 -12.92 -5.85
N LEU A 28 12.88 -11.89 -5.00
CA LEU A 28 13.89 -10.82 -5.03
C LEU A 28 15.23 -11.21 -4.38
N ASP A 29 15.26 -12.22 -3.51
CA ASP A 29 16.47 -12.68 -2.84
C ASP A 29 17.38 -13.51 -3.76
N GLU A 30 16.81 -14.11 -4.82
CA GLU A 30 17.57 -14.79 -5.88
C GLU A 30 18.22 -13.81 -6.88
N ALA A 31 17.92 -12.51 -6.79
CA ALA A 31 18.34 -11.50 -7.76
C ALA A 31 19.88 -11.31 -7.81
N LYS A 32 20.46 -11.56 -8.98
CA LYS A 32 21.89 -11.42 -9.25
C LYS A 32 22.22 -9.97 -9.61
N LYS A 33 23.07 -9.34 -8.80
CA LYS A 33 23.50 -7.93 -8.96
C LYS A 33 24.01 -7.63 -10.37
N VAL A 34 23.47 -6.57 -10.96
CA VAL A 34 23.67 -6.18 -12.36
C VAL A 34 24.68 -5.05 -12.49
N ARG A 35 25.53 -5.12 -13.54
CA ARG A 35 26.35 -3.99 -13.99
C ARG A 35 25.63 -3.23 -15.09
N TYR A 36 24.93 -2.17 -14.72
CA TYR A 36 24.21 -1.32 -15.67
C TYR A 36 25.16 -0.42 -16.49
N ILE A 37 24.73 -0.12 -17.71
CA ILE A 37 25.33 0.87 -18.60
C ILE A 37 24.51 2.15 -18.44
N GLU A 38 25.07 3.13 -17.74
CA GLU A 38 24.48 4.44 -17.45
C GLU A 38 24.97 5.52 -18.44
N ASP A 39 24.25 6.63 -18.51
CA ASP A 39 24.79 7.84 -19.14
C ASP A 39 25.78 8.52 -18.20
N LYS A 40 26.93 8.93 -18.75
CA LYS A 40 27.98 9.68 -18.05
C LYS A 40 28.06 11.13 -18.51
N SER A 41 27.17 11.54 -19.41
CA SER A 41 27.10 12.90 -19.93
C SER A 41 26.75 13.90 -18.81
N PRO A 42 27.29 15.13 -18.82
CA PRO A 42 26.91 16.16 -17.86
C PRO A 42 25.41 16.50 -17.93
N VAL A 43 24.73 16.45 -16.78
CA VAL A 43 23.31 16.83 -16.71
C VAL A 43 23.19 18.35 -16.77
N SER A 44 22.44 18.87 -17.75
CA SER A 44 22.12 20.29 -17.85
C SER A 44 21.34 20.77 -16.62
N TRP A 45 21.65 21.96 -16.11
CA TRP A 45 20.95 22.56 -14.96
C TRP A 45 19.43 22.65 -15.15
N ARG A 46 18.94 22.76 -16.39
CA ARG A 46 17.49 22.76 -16.72
C ARG A 46 16.79 21.41 -16.51
N HIS A 47 17.55 20.32 -16.50
CA HIS A 47 17.07 18.95 -16.34
C HIS A 47 17.55 18.32 -15.01
N TYR A 48 18.15 19.12 -14.13
CA TYR A 48 18.66 18.65 -12.85
C TYR A 48 17.53 18.48 -11.83
N ASN A 49 17.38 17.27 -11.29
CA ASN A 49 16.57 17.01 -10.10
C ASN A 49 17.46 16.48 -8.97
N THR A 50 17.22 16.98 -7.76
CA THR A 50 17.85 16.44 -6.55
C THR A 50 17.38 15.01 -6.28
N GLY A 51 18.20 14.23 -5.57
CA GLY A 51 17.80 12.88 -5.15
C GLY A 51 16.47 12.84 -4.37
N LYS A 52 16.17 13.88 -3.59
CA LYS A 52 14.87 14.03 -2.91
C LYS A 52 13.72 14.21 -3.91
N GLN A 53 13.85 15.11 -4.89
CA GLN A 53 12.81 15.33 -5.91
C GLN A 53 12.54 14.05 -6.72
N ILE A 54 13.59 13.31 -7.09
CA ILE A 54 13.47 12.05 -7.83
C ILE A 54 12.73 10.99 -6.99
N ARG A 55 13.07 10.85 -5.70
CA ARG A 55 12.35 9.97 -4.76
C ARG A 55 10.90 10.41 -4.57
N ASP A 56 10.64 11.71 -4.46
CA ASP A 56 9.30 12.25 -4.29
C ASP A 56 8.40 11.95 -5.52
N MET A 57 8.94 11.88 -6.75
CA MET A 57 8.19 11.38 -7.93
C MET A 57 7.66 9.96 -7.72
N GLY A 58 8.50 9.05 -7.21
CA GLY A 58 8.07 7.70 -6.82
C GLY A 58 7.01 7.71 -5.72
N ARG A 59 7.22 8.53 -4.68
CA ARG A 59 6.28 8.67 -3.56
C ARG A 59 4.91 9.19 -3.98
N PHE A 60 4.83 10.05 -5.00
CA PHE A 60 3.56 10.49 -5.56
C PHE A 60 2.80 9.35 -6.24
N LEU A 61 3.49 8.50 -7.01
CA LEU A 61 2.88 7.29 -7.59
C LEU A 61 2.39 6.31 -6.50
N GLY A 62 3.22 6.04 -5.48
CA GLY A 62 2.86 5.08 -4.42
C GLY A 62 1.69 5.55 -3.54
N LYS A 63 1.62 6.87 -3.25
CA LYS A 63 0.44 7.48 -2.64
C LYS A 63 -0.78 7.41 -3.56
N GLY A 64 -0.59 7.58 -4.85
CA GLY A 64 -1.64 7.54 -5.87
C GLY A 64 -2.34 6.19 -5.93
N ILE A 65 -1.57 5.09 -6.01
CA ILE A 65 -2.12 3.72 -6.00
C ILE A 65 -2.92 3.45 -4.73
N ARG A 66 -2.39 3.75 -3.54
CA ARG A 66 -3.13 3.59 -2.27
C ARG A 66 -4.38 4.46 -2.18
N TYR A 67 -4.34 5.67 -2.72
CA TYR A 67 -5.54 6.52 -2.75
C TYR A 67 -6.61 5.91 -3.66
N GLN A 68 -6.23 5.43 -4.85
CA GLN A 68 -7.16 4.79 -5.77
C GLN A 68 -7.72 3.49 -5.22
N GLU A 69 -6.91 2.63 -4.63
CA GLU A 69 -7.32 1.42 -3.90
C GLU A 69 -8.37 1.71 -2.80
N GLN A 70 -8.38 2.92 -2.22
CA GLN A 70 -9.36 3.35 -1.22
C GLN A 70 -10.65 3.96 -1.81
N ILE A 71 -10.57 4.62 -2.97
CA ILE A 71 -11.69 5.41 -3.54
C ILE A 71 -12.32 4.82 -4.81
N GLN A 72 -11.58 3.99 -5.54
CA GLN A 72 -12.00 3.31 -6.77
C GLN A 72 -12.15 1.82 -6.47
N LYS A 73 -13.29 1.25 -6.86
CA LYS A 73 -13.53 -0.20 -6.83
C LYS A 73 -13.08 -0.86 -8.14
N ASP A 74 -12.08 -0.29 -8.78
CA ASP A 74 -11.48 -0.88 -9.97
C ASP A 74 -10.70 -2.13 -9.54
N PRO A 75 -10.82 -3.27 -10.25
CA PRO A 75 -9.96 -4.42 -10.00
C PRO A 75 -8.47 -4.13 -10.19
N GLU A 76 -8.08 -3.04 -10.86
CA GLU A 76 -6.67 -2.68 -11.08
C GLU A 76 -6.44 -1.15 -10.93
N PRO A 77 -6.03 -0.66 -9.74
CA PRO A 77 -5.70 0.75 -9.54
C PRO A 77 -4.61 1.25 -10.53
N TYR A 78 -4.90 2.33 -11.28
CA TYR A 78 -3.98 2.94 -12.25
C TYR A 78 -3.77 4.44 -12.02
N VAL A 79 -2.53 4.84 -11.68
CA VAL A 79 -2.17 6.27 -11.49
C VAL A 79 -1.16 6.76 -12.51
N SER A 80 -1.40 7.95 -13.06
CA SER A 80 -0.40 8.71 -13.81
C SER A 80 0.33 9.70 -12.92
N GLY A 81 1.65 9.81 -13.08
CA GLY A 81 2.46 10.89 -12.50
C GLY A 81 2.35 12.19 -13.29
N ALA A 82 2.68 13.31 -12.64
CA ALA A 82 2.68 14.65 -13.22
C ALA A 82 4.08 15.10 -13.70
N PRO A 83 4.21 16.08 -14.63
CA PRO A 83 3.14 16.75 -15.38
C PRO A 83 2.96 16.24 -16.83
N SER A 84 3.90 15.46 -17.37
CA SER A 84 3.91 15.04 -18.79
C SER A 84 3.96 13.52 -18.98
N TYR A 85 3.27 12.77 -18.13
CA TYR A 85 3.21 11.30 -18.18
C TYR A 85 4.59 10.61 -18.18
N LYS A 86 5.59 11.23 -17.52
CA LYS A 86 6.96 10.68 -17.42
C LYS A 86 6.96 9.30 -16.74
N TYR A 87 6.07 9.10 -15.78
CA TYR A 87 5.88 7.84 -15.09
C TYR A 87 4.40 7.59 -14.85
N SER A 88 4.00 6.32 -14.79
CA SER A 88 2.72 5.86 -14.26
C SER A 88 2.96 4.59 -13.43
N ALA A 89 1.97 4.20 -12.62
CA ALA A 89 1.95 2.93 -11.92
C ALA A 89 0.58 2.25 -12.10
N MET A 90 0.57 0.93 -12.09
CA MET A 90 -0.63 0.10 -12.12
C MET A 90 -0.47 -1.02 -11.10
N ARG A 91 -1.50 -1.30 -10.30
CA ARG A 91 -1.52 -2.43 -9.37
C ARG A 91 -2.39 -3.54 -9.97
N VAL A 92 -1.78 -4.69 -10.25
CA VAL A 92 -2.47 -5.90 -10.67
C VAL A 92 -2.51 -6.87 -9.50
N TYR A 93 -3.70 -7.13 -9.00
CA TYR A 93 -3.94 -8.06 -7.90
C TYR A 93 -3.65 -9.52 -8.27
N SER A 94 -3.29 -10.36 -7.29
CA SER A 94 -3.07 -11.80 -7.52
C SER A 94 -4.36 -12.50 -7.96
N SER A 95 -4.23 -13.64 -8.64
CA SER A 95 -5.32 -14.62 -8.75
C SER A 95 -5.25 -15.62 -7.58
N ASP A 96 -6.07 -16.67 -7.62
CA ASP A 96 -6.09 -17.74 -6.61
C ASP A 96 -4.73 -18.48 -6.51
N ASP A 97 -3.98 -18.53 -7.61
CA ASP A 97 -2.78 -19.35 -7.81
C ASP A 97 -1.54 -18.59 -8.34
N MET A 98 -1.70 -17.36 -8.85
CA MET A 98 -0.60 -16.59 -9.45
C MET A 98 -0.40 -15.23 -8.79
N ALA A 99 0.87 -14.83 -8.65
CA ALA A 99 1.26 -13.60 -7.95
C ALA A 99 0.69 -12.33 -8.60
N GLY A 100 0.48 -11.31 -7.76
CA GLY A 100 0.18 -9.95 -8.20
C GLY A 100 1.47 -9.16 -8.44
N ALA A 101 1.34 -7.97 -9.03
CA ALA A 101 2.45 -7.05 -9.16
C ALA A 101 2.02 -5.58 -9.24
N ASP A 102 2.85 -4.70 -8.67
CA ASP A 102 2.83 -3.28 -9.00
C ASP A 102 3.77 -3.03 -10.17
N ILE A 103 3.27 -2.36 -11.21
CA ILE A 103 3.97 -2.16 -12.48
C ILE A 103 4.31 -0.68 -12.63
N LEU A 104 5.60 -0.35 -12.60
CA LEU A 104 6.12 1.01 -12.76
C LEU A 104 6.54 1.29 -14.21
N TYR A 105 5.86 2.24 -14.84
CA TYR A 105 6.04 2.56 -16.25
C TYR A 105 7.07 3.69 -16.38
N ILE A 106 8.18 3.44 -17.09
CA ILE A 106 9.11 4.50 -17.49
C ILE A 106 8.64 5.03 -18.86
N GLY A 107 8.08 6.24 -18.87
CA GLY A 107 7.52 6.88 -20.06
C GLY A 107 8.60 7.39 -21.03
N LYS A 108 8.20 7.71 -22.27
CA LYS A 108 9.14 8.24 -23.30
C LYS A 108 9.72 9.61 -22.94
N ALA A 109 8.97 10.40 -22.15
CA ALA A 109 9.40 11.70 -21.64
C ALA A 109 10.15 11.61 -20.29
N ALA A 110 10.42 10.41 -19.77
CA ALA A 110 11.28 10.23 -18.61
C ALA A 110 12.74 10.47 -19.00
N ASP A 111 13.47 11.28 -18.25
CA ASP A 111 14.90 11.56 -18.47
C ASP A 111 15.77 10.72 -17.51
N VAL A 112 15.38 9.46 -17.26
CA VAL A 112 16.11 8.56 -16.36
C VAL A 112 17.27 7.93 -17.11
N THR A 113 18.49 8.36 -16.77
CA THR A 113 19.72 7.89 -17.44
C THR A 113 20.72 7.20 -16.49
N THR A 114 20.44 7.19 -15.18
CA THR A 114 21.25 6.50 -14.16
C THR A 114 20.41 5.61 -13.25
N THR A 115 21.01 4.53 -12.78
CA THR A 115 20.45 3.61 -11.77
C THR A 115 20.13 4.34 -10.47
N LYS A 116 20.98 5.29 -10.07
CA LYS A 116 20.78 6.17 -8.92
C LYS A 116 19.49 6.99 -9.00
N CYS A 117 19.01 7.31 -10.20
CA CYS A 117 17.70 7.93 -10.39
C CYS A 117 16.60 6.85 -10.34
N LEU A 118 16.78 5.74 -11.07
CA LEU A 118 15.82 4.65 -11.16
C LEU A 118 15.46 4.05 -9.79
N PHE A 119 16.48 3.67 -9.00
CA PHE A 119 16.32 3.07 -7.67
C PHE A 119 15.59 4.02 -6.70
N ARG A 120 15.82 5.34 -6.81
CA ARG A 120 15.10 6.33 -5.99
C ARG A 120 13.62 6.45 -6.36
N ILE A 121 13.26 6.30 -7.64
CA ILE A 121 11.86 6.29 -8.08
C ILE A 121 11.17 5.02 -7.55
N VAL A 122 11.79 3.86 -7.74
CA VAL A 122 11.26 2.57 -7.27
C VAL A 122 11.15 2.53 -5.74
N SER A 123 12.18 2.96 -5.02
CA SER A 123 12.15 3.02 -3.55
C SER A 123 11.13 4.03 -3.04
N GLY A 124 11.07 5.23 -3.64
CA GLY A 124 10.06 6.22 -3.28
C GLY A 124 8.63 5.71 -3.50
N TYR A 125 8.41 4.88 -4.53
CA TYR A 125 7.16 4.17 -4.73
C TYR A 125 6.90 3.16 -3.62
N ILE A 126 7.85 2.25 -3.37
CA ILE A 126 7.77 1.20 -2.34
C ILE A 126 7.45 1.79 -0.95
N GLU A 127 8.14 2.87 -0.56
CA GLU A 127 7.93 3.62 0.69
C GLU A 127 6.48 4.04 0.94
N LYS A 128 5.69 4.22 -0.12
CA LYS A 128 4.34 4.78 -0.02
C LYS A 128 3.26 3.82 -0.46
N ALA A 129 3.51 2.97 -1.44
CA ALA A 129 2.58 1.91 -1.86
C ALA A 129 2.47 0.76 -0.84
N TYR A 130 3.55 0.48 -0.09
CA TYR A 130 3.63 -0.64 0.87
C TYR A 130 3.92 -0.19 2.32
N ASP A 131 4.03 1.12 2.57
CA ASP A 131 4.33 1.71 3.90
C ASP A 131 5.68 1.31 4.51
N ILE A 132 6.64 0.88 3.67
CA ILE A 132 7.97 0.40 4.08
C ILE A 132 8.92 1.58 4.42
N PRO A 133 9.76 1.48 5.49
CA PRO A 133 10.77 2.50 5.81
C PRO A 133 11.80 2.73 4.69
N MET A 134 12.31 3.96 4.55
CA MET A 134 13.19 4.36 3.43
C MET A 134 14.40 3.45 3.20
N GLU A 135 15.13 3.06 4.25
CA GLU A 135 16.35 2.23 4.12
C GLU A 135 16.04 0.81 3.62
N GLN A 136 14.90 0.25 4.07
CA GLN A 136 14.40 -1.04 3.60
C GLN A 136 13.90 -0.93 2.16
N ALA A 137 13.14 0.13 1.85
CA ALA A 137 12.67 0.42 0.50
C ALA A 137 13.81 0.63 -0.51
N ASP A 138 14.93 1.24 -0.08
CA ASP A 138 16.14 1.38 -0.91
C ASP A 138 16.76 0.02 -1.21
N THR A 139 16.90 -0.84 -0.19
CA THR A 139 17.43 -2.21 -0.35
C THR A 139 16.55 -3.06 -1.28
N ILE A 140 15.21 -2.99 -1.10
CA ILE A 140 14.25 -3.71 -1.94
C ILE A 140 14.27 -3.15 -3.37
N ALA A 141 14.36 -1.84 -3.57
CA ALA A 141 14.39 -1.23 -4.90
C ALA A 141 15.61 -1.66 -5.73
N GLU A 142 16.78 -1.85 -5.12
CA GLU A 142 17.94 -2.42 -5.81
C GLU A 142 17.66 -3.86 -6.28
N LYS A 143 17.15 -4.72 -5.39
CA LYS A 143 16.79 -6.12 -5.71
C LYS A 143 15.71 -6.21 -6.79
N VAL A 144 14.63 -5.43 -6.67
CA VAL A 144 13.58 -5.29 -7.70
C VAL A 144 14.20 -4.98 -9.06
N CYS A 145 15.09 -3.99 -9.14
CA CYS A 145 15.70 -3.63 -10.41
C CYS A 145 16.61 -4.76 -10.94
N TRP A 146 17.43 -5.39 -10.10
CA TRP A 146 18.26 -6.53 -10.52
C TRP A 146 17.41 -7.69 -11.02
N TRP A 147 16.37 -8.09 -10.30
CA TRP A 147 15.44 -9.15 -10.69
C TRP A 147 14.76 -8.86 -12.02
N ASN A 148 14.25 -7.63 -12.21
CA ASN A 148 13.67 -7.18 -13.48
C ASN A 148 14.66 -7.21 -14.66
N ASN A 149 15.96 -7.12 -14.39
CA ASN A 149 16.98 -7.25 -15.41
C ASN A 149 17.44 -8.70 -15.62
N ASN A 150 17.45 -9.52 -14.56
CA ASN A 150 17.73 -10.95 -14.67
C ASN A 150 16.67 -11.65 -15.54
N HIS A 151 15.40 -11.26 -15.42
CA HIS A 151 14.29 -11.76 -16.25
C HIS A 151 13.92 -10.85 -17.44
N TYR A 152 14.86 -10.02 -17.94
CA TYR A 152 14.57 -9.07 -19.01
C TYR A 152 14.18 -9.77 -20.32
N GLY A 153 12.91 -9.60 -20.72
CA GLY A 153 12.34 -10.21 -21.92
C GLY A 153 11.84 -11.65 -21.74
N GLU A 154 11.94 -12.26 -20.57
CA GLU A 154 11.57 -13.67 -20.30
C GLU A 154 10.05 -13.86 -20.17
N LYS A 155 9.31 -13.70 -21.26
CA LYS A 155 7.83 -13.74 -21.24
C LYS A 155 7.25 -15.01 -20.64
N ASP A 156 7.84 -16.15 -20.93
CA ASP A 156 7.38 -17.45 -20.46
C ASP A 156 7.48 -17.55 -18.92
N TYR A 157 8.54 -17.00 -18.33
CA TYR A 157 8.69 -16.91 -16.88
C TYR A 157 7.56 -16.06 -16.26
N PHE A 158 7.29 -14.86 -16.79
CA PHE A 158 6.20 -14.04 -16.26
C PHE A 158 4.82 -14.68 -16.45
N THR A 159 4.62 -15.40 -17.56
CA THR A 159 3.36 -16.12 -17.87
C THR A 159 3.13 -17.29 -16.92
N ALA A 160 4.19 -17.92 -16.41
CA ALA A 160 4.10 -19.05 -15.49
C ALA A 160 3.92 -18.66 -14.01
N HIS A 161 4.24 -17.42 -13.61
CA HIS A 161 4.31 -17.01 -12.19
C HIS A 161 3.38 -15.85 -11.80
N PHE A 162 2.86 -15.08 -12.76
CA PHE A 162 2.04 -13.89 -12.48
C PHE A 162 0.66 -13.96 -13.13
N ASN A 163 -0.30 -13.30 -12.50
CA ASN A 163 -1.63 -13.08 -13.07
C ASN A 163 -1.51 -12.57 -14.52
N PRO A 164 -2.18 -13.16 -15.53
CA PRO A 164 -2.05 -12.77 -16.93
C PRO A 164 -2.25 -11.26 -17.20
N LYS A 165 -3.03 -10.55 -16.39
CA LYS A 165 -3.20 -9.08 -16.45
C LYS A 165 -1.91 -8.29 -16.24
N VAL A 166 -0.90 -8.89 -15.58
CA VAL A 166 0.46 -8.31 -15.50
C VAL A 166 1.08 -8.21 -16.89
N LEU A 167 0.80 -9.15 -17.79
CA LEU A 167 1.31 -9.17 -19.17
C LEU A 167 0.63 -8.11 -20.06
N ASP A 168 -0.63 -7.77 -19.81
CA ASP A 168 -1.38 -6.77 -20.59
C ASP A 168 -0.73 -5.38 -20.53
N ALA A 169 -0.03 -5.07 -19.42
CA ALA A 169 0.81 -3.87 -19.29
C ALA A 169 1.95 -3.75 -20.33
N PHE A 170 2.27 -4.87 -21.00
CA PHE A 170 3.30 -5.05 -22.03
C PHE A 170 2.72 -5.35 -23.43
N GLY A 171 1.44 -5.04 -23.66
CA GLY A 171 0.84 -4.99 -24.98
C GLY A 171 1.20 -3.69 -25.73
N ASP A 172 0.25 -2.75 -25.75
CA ASP A 172 0.24 -1.55 -26.62
C ASP A 172 1.46 -0.62 -26.50
N ARG A 173 2.17 -0.64 -25.37
CA ARG A 173 3.13 0.42 -25.01
C ARG A 173 4.60 -0.03 -25.06
N THR A 174 4.88 -1.33 -25.00
CA THR A 174 6.22 -1.93 -25.10
C THR A 174 6.08 -3.45 -25.07
N THR A 175 6.69 -4.16 -26.01
CA THR A 175 6.60 -5.63 -26.09
C THR A 175 7.60 -6.37 -25.19
N VAL A 176 8.42 -5.65 -24.41
CA VAL A 176 9.53 -6.22 -23.63
C VAL A 176 9.26 -6.09 -22.13
N ILE A 177 9.39 -7.20 -21.41
CA ILE A 177 9.14 -7.28 -19.97
C ILE A 177 10.42 -6.94 -19.18
N GLY A 178 10.26 -6.21 -18.08
CA GLY A 178 11.33 -5.88 -17.15
C GLY A 178 12.23 -4.70 -17.56
N LEU A 179 13.49 -4.76 -17.12
CA LEU A 179 14.45 -3.67 -17.15
C LEU A 179 15.71 -4.03 -17.94
N ALA A 180 16.03 -3.27 -18.99
CA ALA A 180 17.25 -3.48 -19.77
C ALA A 180 18.52 -3.10 -18.99
N ALA A 181 19.66 -3.71 -19.32
CA ALA A 181 20.93 -3.36 -18.67
C ALA A 181 21.47 -1.98 -19.09
N SER A 182 20.98 -1.38 -20.18
CA SER A 182 21.44 -0.07 -20.68
C SER A 182 20.34 0.98 -20.68
N TYR A 183 20.67 2.18 -20.21
CA TYR A 183 19.76 3.32 -20.13
C TYR A 183 19.08 3.68 -21.47
N LYS A 184 19.75 3.40 -22.59
CA LYS A 184 19.25 3.60 -23.96
C LYS A 184 17.95 2.84 -24.26
N TYR A 185 17.59 1.87 -23.42
CA TYR A 185 16.39 1.05 -23.55
C TYR A 185 15.41 1.21 -22.38
N TRP A 186 15.60 2.19 -21.48
CA TRP A 186 14.66 2.41 -20.36
C TRP A 186 13.46 3.26 -20.77
N THR A 187 13.70 4.41 -21.41
CA THR A 187 12.67 5.43 -21.63
C THR A 187 11.65 4.96 -22.67
N GLY A 188 10.37 5.00 -22.30
CA GLY A 188 9.24 4.48 -23.08
C GLY A 188 9.11 2.94 -23.07
N LYS A 189 10.20 2.19 -22.93
CA LYS A 189 10.26 0.73 -23.13
C LYS A 189 10.22 -0.10 -21.85
N THR A 190 10.73 0.40 -20.72
CA THR A 190 10.75 -0.37 -19.46
C THR A 190 9.42 -0.30 -18.72
N ARG A 191 8.96 -1.46 -18.23
CA ARG A 191 8.10 -1.53 -17.05
C ARG A 191 8.82 -2.33 -15.98
N ILE A 192 8.89 -1.79 -14.78
CA ILE A 192 9.47 -2.45 -13.61
C ILE A 192 8.32 -3.15 -12.88
N VAL A 193 8.40 -4.47 -12.78
CA VAL A 193 7.45 -5.31 -12.05
C VAL A 193 7.94 -5.44 -10.61
N ILE A 194 7.11 -5.06 -9.64
CA ILE A 194 7.35 -5.23 -8.21
C ILE A 194 6.44 -6.38 -7.77
N PRO A 195 6.96 -7.61 -7.62
CA PRO A 195 6.14 -8.77 -7.30
C PRO A 195 5.54 -8.64 -5.91
N PHE A 196 4.30 -9.09 -5.74
CA PHE A 196 3.67 -9.13 -4.43
C PHE A 196 2.73 -10.32 -4.28
N VAL A 197 2.55 -10.72 -3.03
CA VAL A 197 1.51 -11.65 -2.60
C VAL A 197 0.47 -10.93 -1.75
N PHE A 198 -0.77 -11.39 -1.79
CA PHE A 198 -1.74 -10.98 -0.80
C PHE A 198 -1.52 -11.74 0.50
N VAL A 199 -1.19 -11.00 1.56
CA VAL A 199 -1.27 -11.52 2.91
C VAL A 199 -2.70 -11.34 3.37
N LYS A 200 -3.44 -12.45 3.46
CA LYS A 200 -4.68 -12.54 4.24
C LYS A 200 -4.30 -12.35 5.70
N LYS A 201 -4.22 -11.08 6.13
CA LYS A 201 -3.94 -10.73 7.51
C LYS A 201 -5.16 -11.11 8.33
N GLU A 202 -5.06 -12.25 9.01
CA GLU A 202 -6.10 -12.66 9.96
C GLU A 202 -6.25 -11.54 10.99
N ALA A 203 -7.50 -11.17 11.28
CA ALA A 203 -7.76 -10.14 12.27
C ALA A 203 -7.10 -10.58 13.59
N PRO A 204 -6.40 -9.67 14.30
CA PRO A 204 -5.78 -10.02 15.57
C PRO A 204 -6.85 -10.65 16.46
N ALA A 205 -6.59 -11.88 16.92
CA ALA A 205 -7.53 -12.61 17.75
C ALA A 205 -7.97 -11.70 18.89
N VAL A 206 -9.29 -11.52 19.04
CA VAL A 206 -9.85 -10.70 20.11
C VAL A 206 -9.54 -11.43 21.42
N THR A 207 -8.44 -11.06 22.05
CA THR A 207 -8.13 -11.45 23.41
C THR A 207 -9.18 -10.80 24.29
N GLU A 208 -10.18 -11.61 24.64
CA GLU A 208 -11.19 -11.29 25.63
C GLU A 208 -10.48 -10.73 26.88
N PRO A 209 -10.80 -9.50 27.32
CA PRO A 209 -10.11 -8.90 28.47
C PRO A 209 -10.41 -9.76 29.70
N ALA A 210 -9.35 -10.33 30.29
CA ALA A 210 -9.46 -11.18 31.46
C ALA A 210 -10.23 -10.47 32.59
N PRO A 211 -11.08 -11.18 33.34
CA PRO A 211 -11.91 -10.58 34.38
C PRO A 211 -11.04 -9.85 35.41
N ALA A 212 -11.46 -8.62 35.77
CA ALA A 212 -10.70 -7.75 36.65
C ALA A 212 -10.52 -8.37 38.03
N VAL A 213 -9.26 -8.65 38.41
CA VAL A 213 -8.91 -9.10 39.76
C VAL A 213 -8.92 -7.89 40.69
N GLU A 214 -9.70 -8.02 41.77
CA GLU A 214 -9.91 -6.99 42.78
C GLU A 214 -8.62 -6.67 43.56
N LYS A 215 -8.36 -5.37 43.77
CA LYS A 215 -7.03 -4.87 44.16
C LYS A 215 -6.98 -4.50 45.64
N ASN A 216 -6.48 -5.41 46.47
CA ASN A 216 -6.12 -5.12 47.86
C ASN A 216 -4.61 -4.84 48.01
N MET A 217 -4.29 -3.77 48.74
CA MET A 217 -2.94 -3.31 49.13
C MET A 217 -2.80 -3.46 50.65
N PRO A 218 -1.60 -3.70 51.23
CA PRO A 218 -0.54 -2.69 51.27
C PRO A 218 0.92 -3.15 51.07
N MET A 219 1.78 -2.13 50.96
CA MET A 219 3.24 -2.07 50.76
C MET A 219 4.07 -2.46 52.01
N PRO A 220 5.43 -2.60 51.96
CA PRO A 220 6.43 -1.90 51.11
C PRO A 220 7.38 -2.84 50.30
N GLU A 221 8.46 -2.42 49.62
CA GLU A 221 9.24 -1.15 49.68
C GLU A 221 9.83 -0.66 48.32
N THR A 222 11.14 -0.38 48.24
CA THR A 222 11.89 0.39 47.22
C THR A 222 13.25 -0.29 46.88
N PRO A 223 14.13 0.19 45.95
CA PRO A 223 13.96 1.17 44.86
C PRO A 223 14.57 0.76 43.47
N SER A 224 14.45 1.70 42.50
CA SER A 224 15.21 1.83 41.23
C SER A 224 14.62 1.11 39.99
N LYS A 225 14.51 1.71 38.79
CA LYS A 225 15.05 3.00 38.27
C LYS A 225 14.08 3.64 37.25
N THR A 226 14.19 4.95 37.06
CA THR A 226 13.23 5.83 36.36
C THR A 226 13.09 5.60 34.85
N GLN A 227 11.86 5.59 34.34
CA GLN A 227 11.52 5.96 32.96
C GLN A 227 10.65 7.23 32.99
N GLN A 228 10.90 8.16 32.06
CA GLN A 228 10.15 9.42 31.94
C GLN A 228 8.94 9.23 31.02
N THR A 229 7.77 9.70 31.45
CA THR A 229 6.53 9.68 30.68
C THR A 229 6.34 11.01 29.97
N GLU A 230 6.41 11.05 28.63
CA GLU A 230 5.93 12.21 27.87
C GLU A 230 4.40 12.21 27.81
N GLN A 231 3.79 13.39 28.00
CA GLN A 231 2.35 13.57 27.97
C GLN A 231 1.82 13.76 26.54
N PRO A 232 0.59 13.29 26.23
CA PRO A 232 0.00 13.49 24.91
C PRO A 232 -0.35 14.96 24.65
N VAL A 233 0.26 15.54 23.62
CA VAL A 233 -0.04 16.90 23.14
C VAL A 233 -1.48 16.97 22.61
N LYS A 234 -2.29 17.91 23.12
CA LYS A 234 -3.63 18.22 22.59
C LYS A 234 -3.53 18.86 21.20
N GLY A 235 -3.61 18.04 20.15
CA GLY A 235 -3.77 18.51 18.78
C GLY A 235 -5.20 19.00 18.50
N ASN A 236 -5.38 20.30 18.23
CA ASN A 236 -6.67 20.84 17.78
C ASN A 236 -6.98 20.35 16.35
N MET A 237 -8.14 19.72 16.16
CA MET A 237 -8.56 19.17 14.87
C MET A 237 -8.95 20.31 13.89
N PRO A 238 -8.46 20.31 12.63
CA PRO A 238 -8.75 21.38 11.68
C PRO A 238 -10.24 21.46 11.30
N ALA A 239 -10.72 22.68 11.06
CA ALA A 239 -12.14 23.03 11.06
C ALA A 239 -13.01 22.28 10.03
N ASN A 240 -12.42 21.91 8.89
CA ASN A 240 -13.07 21.10 7.84
C ASN A 240 -13.45 19.68 8.33
N TYR A 241 -12.63 19.07 9.20
CA TYR A 241 -12.97 17.76 9.78
C TYR A 241 -14.10 17.87 10.79
N ARG A 242 -14.21 18.96 11.56
CA ARG A 242 -15.31 19.17 12.52
C ARG A 242 -16.68 19.16 11.85
N ILE A 243 -16.79 19.74 10.65
CA ILE A 243 -18.03 19.79 9.87
C ILE A 243 -18.38 18.39 9.34
N LEU A 244 -17.42 17.68 8.74
CA LEU A 244 -17.62 16.32 8.23
C LEU A 244 -17.98 15.33 9.35
N PHE A 245 -17.29 15.37 10.50
CA PHE A 245 -17.61 14.52 11.65
C PHE A 245 -18.99 14.84 12.25
N GLY A 246 -19.37 16.12 12.30
CA GLY A 246 -20.70 16.56 12.76
C GLY A 246 -21.83 16.01 11.88
N ILE A 247 -21.67 16.05 10.56
CA ILE A 247 -22.63 15.48 9.59
C ILE A 247 -22.73 13.96 9.75
N LEU A 248 -21.60 13.28 9.95
CA LEU A 248 -21.56 11.82 10.12
C LEU A 248 -22.23 11.36 11.42
N ILE A 249 -22.01 12.08 12.53
CA ILE A 249 -22.70 11.84 13.81
C ILE A 249 -24.21 12.11 13.67
N ALA A 250 -24.59 13.21 13.03
CA ALA A 250 -26.00 13.54 12.81
C ALA A 250 -26.73 12.45 12.00
N ALA A 251 -26.09 11.94 10.93
CA ALA A 251 -26.64 10.84 10.12
C ALA A 251 -26.78 9.53 10.94
N ALA A 252 -25.80 9.19 11.77
CA ALA A 252 -25.85 8.02 12.64
C ALA A 252 -26.99 8.13 13.68
N VAL A 253 -27.17 9.29 14.31
CA VAL A 253 -28.27 9.56 15.25
C VAL A 253 -29.63 9.46 14.55
N LEU A 254 -29.76 9.96 13.33
CA LEU A 254 -31.01 9.92 12.55
C LEU A 254 -31.38 8.47 12.18
N LEU A 255 -30.40 7.64 11.80
CA LEU A 255 -30.58 6.20 11.59
C LEU A 255 -31.04 5.47 12.87
N ILE A 256 -30.46 5.79 14.03
CA ILE A 256 -30.86 5.22 15.32
C ILE A 256 -32.31 5.60 15.66
N ILE A 257 -32.70 6.87 15.45
CA ILE A 257 -34.09 7.32 15.69
C ILE A 257 -35.08 6.62 14.75
N LEU A 258 -34.72 6.40 13.49
CA LEU A 258 -35.55 5.65 12.53
C LEU A 258 -35.71 4.18 12.95
N LEU A 259 -34.62 3.52 13.36
CA LEU A 259 -34.65 2.15 13.90
C LEU A 259 -35.56 2.05 15.13
N ILE A 260 -35.45 2.98 16.09
CA ILE A 260 -36.31 3.01 17.27
C ILE A 260 -37.79 3.20 16.87
N LYS A 261 -38.10 4.08 15.92
CA LYS A 261 -39.47 4.25 15.42
C LYS A 261 -40.02 3.00 14.73
N VAL A 262 -39.21 2.28 13.96
CA VAL A 262 -39.60 1.01 13.32
C VAL A 262 -39.90 -0.05 14.37
N ILE A 263 -39.02 -0.21 15.38
CA ILE A 263 -39.20 -1.17 16.47
C ILE A 263 -40.47 -0.87 17.29
N LEU A 264 -40.70 0.40 17.65
CA LEU A 264 -41.91 0.82 18.37
C LEU A 264 -43.19 0.69 17.52
N GLY A 265 -43.10 0.93 16.22
CA GLY A 265 -44.21 0.72 15.28
C GLY A 265 -44.61 -0.75 15.18
N ILE A 266 -43.62 -1.65 15.04
CA ILE A 266 -43.84 -3.11 15.05
C ILE A 266 -44.43 -3.56 16.39
N HIS A 267 -43.94 -3.03 17.52
CA HIS A 267 -44.49 -3.38 18.84
C HIS A 267 -45.93 -2.89 19.05
N LYS A 268 -46.32 -1.77 18.45
CA LYS A 268 -47.70 -1.25 18.51
C LYS A 268 -48.66 -2.04 17.61
N ASN A 269 -48.17 -2.68 16.54
CA ASN A 269 -48.97 -3.46 15.60
C ASN A 269 -49.14 -4.94 15.99
N ASN A 270 -48.47 -5.37 17.07
CA ASN A 270 -48.51 -6.73 17.64
C ASN A 270 -49.16 -6.76 19.04
N ARG A 271 -50.08 -5.84 19.32
CA ARG A 271 -51.00 -5.84 20.46
C ARG A 271 -52.44 -5.69 19.97
#